data_AF-A0A4Z1D7T0-F1
#
_entry.id   AF-A0A4Z1D7T0-F1
#
_cell.length_a   1.000
_cell.length_b   1.000
_cell.length_c   1.000
_cell.angle_alpha   90.00
_cell.angle_beta   90.00
_cell.angle_gamma   90.00
#
_symmetry.space_group_name_H-M   'P 1'
#
loop_
_entity.id
_entity.type
_entity.pdbx_description
1 polymer ?
#
loop_
_entity_poly.entity_id
_entity_poly.type
_entity_poly.pdbx_seq_one_letter_code
_entity_poly.pdbx_strand_id
1 'polypeptide(L)'
;MRSRFRSDRRLTVRMTVTMFLLGLLYVAFVAALIVLLKSWILVAVLVAVMFVAQFWFSDKIAMFAMRGHVVEREQYPELHAVVDRLCAIADMPKPVIAVSELDMPNAFATGRNPDHAVVCVTTGLLRRLEPAELEGVLAHELSHVAHKDVAVITIASFLGVIAGLIVRFMFYSQLFGGGRRDQNTAAIFAAVIGVSAAVYAISFLLIRALSRYRELAADRAAAHLTGRPSALASALTKVSGEIARIPTKDLRTAQAFNAFYFTPATGKEPGIERIFSTHPPLEQRLAQLGRISAELGEAAAPEKTG
;
A
#
# COMPACT_ATOMS: atom_id res chain seq x y z
N MET A 1 -10.94 -7.29 -16.94
CA MET A 1 -9.85 -8.29 -17.07
C MET A 1 -9.99 -9.33 -15.98
N ARG A 2 -9.88 -10.62 -16.34
CA ARG A 2 -9.78 -11.74 -15.41
C ARG A 2 -8.32 -12.19 -15.44
N SER A 3 -7.49 -11.69 -14.52
CA SER A 3 -6.14 -12.23 -14.34
C SER A 3 -6.22 -13.67 -13.80
N ARG A 4 -5.23 -14.50 -14.11
CA ARG A 4 -5.09 -15.86 -13.58
C ARG A 4 -4.66 -15.91 -12.10
N PHE A 5 -4.41 -14.77 -11.46
CA PHE A 5 -4.37 -14.70 -10.00
C PHE A 5 -5.67 -15.24 -9.40
N ARG A 6 -5.54 -16.20 -8.50
CA ARG A 6 -6.69 -16.81 -7.81
C ARG A 6 -7.47 -15.72 -7.07
N SER A 7 -8.75 -15.58 -7.36
CA SER A 7 -9.60 -14.59 -6.69
C SER A 7 -9.80 -14.97 -5.21
N ASP A 8 -9.50 -14.06 -4.29
CA ASP A 8 -9.81 -14.24 -2.88
C ASP A 8 -11.17 -13.58 -2.56
N ARG A 9 -12.19 -14.42 -2.33
CA ARG A 9 -13.55 -13.95 -2.02
C ARG A 9 -13.60 -13.18 -0.71
N ARG A 10 -12.80 -13.58 0.30
CA ARG A 10 -12.74 -12.88 1.59
C ARG A 10 -12.06 -11.51 1.43
N LEU A 11 -11.03 -11.42 0.59
CA LEU A 11 -10.42 -10.13 0.25
C LEU A 11 -11.45 -9.23 -0.43
N THR A 12 -12.16 -9.75 -1.43
CA THR A 12 -13.20 -9.01 -2.17
C THR A 12 -14.27 -8.49 -1.22
N VAL A 13 -14.81 -9.33 -0.33
CA VAL A 13 -15.81 -8.91 0.68
C VAL A 13 -15.26 -7.83 1.60
N ARG A 14 -14.04 -7.99 2.13
CA ARG A 14 -13.40 -6.99 2.99
C ARG A 14 -13.21 -5.66 2.27
N MET A 15 -12.73 -5.68 1.02
CA MET A 15 -12.59 -4.46 0.20
C MET A 15 -13.93 -3.78 -0.02
N THR A 16 -14.98 -4.52 -0.38
CA THR A 16 -16.32 -3.97 -0.59
C THR A 16 -16.89 -3.35 0.68
N VAL A 17 -16.78 -4.05 1.83
CA VAL A 17 -17.25 -3.53 3.11
C VAL A 17 -16.48 -2.28 3.52
N THR A 18 -15.14 -2.29 3.42
CA THR A 18 -14.30 -1.13 3.74
C THR A 18 -14.64 0.06 2.84
N MET A 19 -14.81 -0.16 1.53
CA MET A 19 -15.19 0.91 0.59
C MET A 19 -16.60 1.46 0.88
N PHE A 20 -17.55 0.60 1.25
CA PHE A 20 -18.89 1.03 1.63
C PHE A 20 -18.86 1.91 2.90
N LEU A 21 -18.16 1.46 3.95
CA LEU A 21 -18.02 2.22 5.20
C LEU A 21 -17.28 3.55 5.00
N LEU A 22 -16.24 3.57 4.17
CA LEU A 22 -15.54 4.80 3.81
C LEU A 22 -16.41 5.73 2.98
N GLY A 23 -17.25 5.19 2.08
CA GLY A 23 -18.24 5.97 1.34
C GLY A 23 -19.25 6.66 2.27
N LEU A 24 -19.77 5.94 3.27
CA LEU A 24 -20.65 6.52 4.29
C LEU A 24 -19.93 7.61 5.10
N LEU A 25 -18.69 7.35 5.52
CA LEU A 25 -17.87 8.32 6.23
C LEU A 25 -17.60 9.56 5.39
N TYR A 26 -17.38 9.39 4.08
CA TYR A 26 -17.17 10.47 3.14
C TYR A 26 -18.41 11.37 3.02
N VAL A 27 -19.59 10.77 2.85
CA VAL A 27 -20.87 11.49 2.79
C VAL A 27 -21.11 12.27 4.09
N ALA A 28 -20.89 11.63 5.25
CA ALA A 28 -21.02 12.29 6.54
C ALA A 28 -20.02 13.46 6.71
N PHE A 29 -18.79 13.27 6.27
CA PHE A 29 -17.76 14.31 6.33
C PHE A 29 -18.10 15.51 5.45
N VAL A 30 -18.48 15.28 4.19
CA VAL A 30 -18.89 16.34 3.28
C VAL A 30 -20.13 17.08 3.80
N ALA A 31 -21.14 16.36 4.30
CA ALA A 31 -22.32 16.98 4.90
C ALA A 31 -21.96 17.87 6.10
N ALA A 32 -21.08 17.39 6.98
CA ALA A 32 -20.59 18.18 8.12
C ALA A 32 -19.85 19.44 7.65
N LEU A 33 -18.99 19.34 6.63
CA LEU A 33 -18.30 20.50 6.06
C LEU A 33 -19.28 21.51 5.43
N ILE A 34 -20.32 21.06 4.72
CA ILE A 34 -21.34 21.95 4.16
C ILE A 34 -22.05 22.73 5.26
N VAL A 35 -22.44 22.06 6.35
CA VAL A 35 -23.10 22.69 7.50
C VAL A 35 -22.16 23.69 8.19
N LEU A 36 -20.90 23.32 8.42
CA LEU A 36 -19.93 24.15 9.13
C LEU A 36 -19.47 25.37 8.31
N LEU A 37 -19.24 25.20 7.01
CA LEU A 37 -18.77 26.26 6.11
C LEU A 37 -19.91 27.08 5.49
N LYS A 38 -21.16 26.66 5.68
CA LYS A 38 -22.38 27.28 5.13
C LYS A 38 -22.33 27.53 3.62
N SER A 39 -21.52 26.78 2.88
CA SER A 39 -21.34 26.92 1.44
C SER A 39 -21.12 25.56 0.80
N TRP A 40 -22.18 25.04 0.16
CA TRP A 40 -22.11 23.77 -0.54
C TRP A 40 -21.25 23.85 -1.81
N ILE A 41 -21.24 25.00 -2.49
CA ILE A 41 -20.44 25.24 -3.70
C ILE A 41 -18.95 25.17 -3.36
N LEU A 42 -18.52 25.83 -2.28
CA LEU A 42 -17.13 25.82 -1.84
C LEU A 42 -16.65 24.40 -1.54
N VAL A 43 -17.46 23.64 -0.78
CA VAL A 43 -17.13 22.26 -0.41
C VAL A 43 -17.08 21.36 -1.65
N ALA A 44 -18.05 21.48 -2.55
CA ALA A 44 -18.12 20.69 -3.78
C ALA A 44 -16.91 20.94 -4.68
N VAL A 45 -16.53 22.21 -4.89
CA VAL A 45 -15.35 22.58 -5.68
C VAL A 45 -14.07 22.07 -5.02
N LEU A 46 -13.91 22.27 -3.71
CA LEU A 46 -12.73 21.79 -2.97
C LEU A 46 -12.57 20.28 -3.10
N VAL A 47 -13.65 19.53 -2.84
CA VAL A 47 -13.68 18.07 -2.96
C VAL A 47 -13.32 17.63 -4.39
N ALA A 48 -13.94 18.23 -5.40
CA ALA A 48 -13.72 17.86 -6.80
C ALA A 48 -12.27 18.12 -7.22
N VAL A 49 -11.72 19.30 -6.91
CA VAL A 49 -10.32 19.66 -7.22
C VAL A 49 -9.36 18.70 -6.52
N MET A 50 -9.56 18.44 -5.23
CA MET A 50 -8.69 17.52 -4.49
C MET A 50 -8.79 16.09 -5.02
N PHE A 51 -9.98 15.63 -5.43
CA PHE A 51 -10.15 14.28 -5.97
C PHE A 51 -9.43 14.13 -7.30
N VAL A 52 -9.57 15.12 -8.19
CA VAL A 52 -8.83 15.15 -9.46
C VAL A 52 -7.32 15.20 -9.19
N ALA A 53 -6.86 16.06 -8.28
CA ALA A 53 -5.44 16.12 -7.93
C ALA A 53 -4.92 14.79 -7.38
N GLN A 54 -5.62 14.18 -6.42
CA GLN A 54 -5.26 12.87 -5.89
C GLN A 54 -5.19 11.81 -6.99
N PHE A 55 -6.21 11.75 -7.84
CA PHE A 55 -6.29 10.74 -8.89
C PHE A 55 -5.14 10.87 -9.89
N TRP A 56 -4.71 12.07 -10.27
CA TRP A 56 -3.70 12.28 -11.31
C TRP A 56 -2.25 12.40 -10.80
N PHE A 57 -2.06 12.66 -9.50
CA PHE A 57 -0.73 12.86 -8.92
C PHE A 57 -0.29 11.75 -7.96
N SER A 58 -1.15 10.81 -7.57
CA SER A 58 -0.81 9.78 -6.56
C SER A 58 0.40 8.91 -6.94
N ASP A 59 0.47 8.47 -8.19
CA ASP A 59 1.55 7.66 -8.74
C ASP A 59 2.86 8.46 -8.84
N LYS A 60 2.79 9.71 -9.30
CA LYS A 60 3.93 10.63 -9.37
C LYS A 60 4.52 10.93 -8.00
N ILE A 61 3.67 11.12 -6.99
CA ILE A 61 4.13 11.37 -5.62
C ILE A 61 4.88 10.14 -5.09
N ALA A 62 4.36 8.93 -5.30
CA ALA A 62 5.00 7.69 -4.86
C ALA A 62 6.37 7.49 -5.55
N MET A 63 6.43 7.69 -6.87
CA MET A 63 7.66 7.60 -7.65
C MET A 63 8.70 8.65 -7.24
N PHE A 64 8.26 9.89 -7.03
CA PHE A 64 9.12 10.98 -6.57
C PHE A 64 9.67 10.71 -5.17
N ALA A 65 8.82 10.27 -4.23
CA ALA A 65 9.19 9.94 -2.86
C ALA A 65 10.30 8.87 -2.81
N MET A 66 10.20 7.87 -3.69
CA MET A 66 11.14 6.77 -3.76
C MET A 66 12.32 7.02 -4.70
N ARG A 67 12.42 8.20 -5.32
CA ARG A 67 13.44 8.51 -6.34
C ARG A 67 13.48 7.46 -7.45
N GLY A 68 12.32 6.89 -7.78
CA GLY A 68 12.16 5.91 -8.83
C GLY A 68 12.26 6.58 -10.19
N HIS A 69 13.01 5.97 -11.11
CA HIS A 69 13.04 6.35 -12.51
C HIS A 69 12.63 5.15 -13.37
N VAL A 70 11.89 5.42 -14.45
CA VAL A 70 11.46 4.38 -15.38
C VAL A 70 12.70 3.84 -16.10
N VAL A 71 12.75 2.52 -16.26
CA VAL A 71 13.86 1.84 -16.92
C VAL A 71 13.38 1.11 -18.17
N GLU A 72 14.24 1.11 -19.18
CA GLU A 72 14.02 0.37 -20.43
C GLU A 72 14.59 -1.05 -20.34
N ARG A 73 14.14 -1.92 -21.24
CA ARG A 73 14.51 -3.35 -21.25
C ARG A 73 16.02 -3.54 -21.41
N GLU A 74 16.68 -2.67 -22.13
CA GLU A 74 18.12 -2.70 -22.39
C GLU A 74 18.93 -2.38 -21.13
N GLN A 75 18.36 -1.61 -20.19
CA GLN A 75 19.02 -1.24 -18.95
C GLN A 75 18.93 -2.35 -17.90
N TYR A 76 17.75 -2.99 -17.78
CA TYR A 76 17.51 -4.07 -16.81
C TYR A 76 16.83 -5.29 -17.47
N PRO A 77 17.55 -6.03 -18.34
CA PRO A 77 16.95 -7.10 -19.15
C PRO A 77 16.40 -8.25 -18.30
N GLU A 78 17.09 -8.63 -17.23
CA GLU A 78 16.66 -9.71 -16.33
C GLU A 78 15.38 -9.35 -15.58
N LEU A 79 15.29 -8.12 -15.05
CA LEU A 79 14.10 -7.64 -14.36
C LEU A 79 12.89 -7.60 -15.30
N HIS A 80 13.07 -7.04 -16.50
CA HIS A 80 12.02 -7.03 -17.51
C HIS A 80 11.59 -8.45 -17.88
N ALA A 81 12.53 -9.38 -18.05
CA ALA A 81 12.23 -10.77 -18.39
C ALA A 81 11.43 -11.50 -17.30
N VAL A 82 11.73 -11.27 -16.01
CA VAL A 82 10.96 -11.84 -14.90
C VAL A 82 9.53 -11.29 -14.92
N VAL A 83 9.37 -9.97 -15.02
CA VAL A 83 8.04 -9.33 -15.07
C VAL A 83 7.25 -9.80 -16.30
N ASP A 84 7.89 -9.89 -17.47
CA ASP A 84 7.26 -10.39 -18.70
C ASP A 84 6.70 -11.80 -18.54
N ARG A 85 7.48 -12.72 -17.95
CA ARG A 85 7.02 -14.08 -17.66
C ARG A 85 5.86 -14.10 -16.68
N LEU A 86 5.97 -13.35 -15.57
CA LEU A 86 4.91 -13.30 -14.55
C LEU A 86 3.61 -12.73 -15.13
N CYS A 87 3.69 -11.66 -15.91
CA CYS A 87 2.52 -11.07 -16.58
C CYS A 87 1.90 -12.03 -17.60
N ALA A 88 2.72 -12.77 -18.35
CA ALA A 88 2.23 -13.80 -19.27
C ALA A 88 1.52 -14.96 -18.54
N ILE A 89 2.08 -15.45 -17.44
CA ILE A 89 1.46 -16.50 -16.62
C ILE A 89 0.17 -15.99 -15.95
N ALA A 90 0.19 -14.74 -15.49
CA ALA A 90 -0.94 -14.12 -14.80
C ALA A 90 -2.04 -13.58 -15.74
N ASP A 91 -1.83 -13.59 -17.06
CA ASP A 91 -2.75 -13.02 -18.06
C ASP A 91 -3.13 -11.57 -17.72
N MET A 92 -2.10 -10.72 -17.59
CA MET A 92 -2.27 -9.31 -17.23
C MET A 92 -1.31 -8.41 -18.03
N PRO A 93 -1.67 -7.12 -18.24
CA PRO A 93 -0.79 -6.19 -18.94
C PRO A 93 0.49 -5.98 -18.13
N LYS A 94 1.59 -5.79 -18.87
CA LYS A 94 2.90 -5.48 -18.26
C LYS A 94 2.83 -4.08 -17.64
N PRO A 95 3.12 -3.91 -16.34
CA PRO A 95 3.25 -2.59 -15.75
C PRO A 95 4.52 -1.89 -16.24
N VAL A 96 4.56 -0.57 -16.09
CA VAL A 96 5.80 0.19 -16.24
C VAL A 96 6.78 -0.25 -15.16
N ILE A 97 8.04 -0.48 -15.53
CA ILE A 97 9.07 -0.91 -14.59
C ILE A 97 9.92 0.30 -14.23
N ALA A 98 10.15 0.46 -12.93
CA ALA A 98 10.99 1.51 -12.40
C ALA A 98 12.05 0.96 -11.45
N VAL A 99 13.17 1.65 -11.37
CA VAL A 99 14.25 1.35 -10.43
C VAL A 99 14.53 2.55 -9.55
N SER A 100 14.81 2.30 -8.27
CA SER A 100 15.20 3.30 -7.28
C SER A 100 16.60 2.99 -6.77
N GLU A 101 17.50 3.98 -6.78
CA GLU A 101 18.90 3.84 -6.35
C GLU A 101 19.12 3.77 -4.83
N LEU A 102 18.07 3.45 -4.08
CA LEU A 102 18.14 3.29 -2.63
C LEU A 102 18.75 1.93 -2.26
N ASP A 103 19.65 1.91 -1.27
CA ASP A 103 20.23 0.65 -0.75
C ASP A 103 19.24 -0.15 0.10
N MET A 104 18.22 0.51 0.65
CA MET A 104 17.19 -0.15 1.44
C MET A 104 16.41 -1.14 0.54
N PRO A 105 16.40 -2.45 0.86
CA PRO A 105 15.70 -3.44 0.04
C PRO A 105 14.20 -3.20 0.09
N ASN A 106 13.61 -2.87 -1.07
CA ASN A 106 12.19 -2.64 -1.20
C ASN A 106 11.70 -2.88 -2.64
N ALA A 107 10.42 -3.23 -2.78
CA ALA A 107 9.66 -3.17 -4.02
C ALA A 107 8.24 -2.70 -3.70
N PHE A 108 7.57 -2.04 -4.64
CA PHE A 108 6.17 -1.67 -4.49
C PHE A 108 5.48 -1.51 -5.84
N ALA A 109 4.19 -1.80 -5.87
CA ALA A 109 3.29 -1.44 -6.95
C ALA A 109 2.49 -0.15 -6.64
N THR A 110 2.41 0.75 -7.63
CA THR A 110 1.56 1.93 -7.60
C THR A 110 0.83 2.09 -8.93
N GLY A 111 -0.13 3.02 -9.02
CA GLY A 111 -0.86 3.30 -10.24
C GLY A 111 -2.37 3.42 -10.03
N ARG A 112 -3.02 3.99 -11.03
CA ARG A 112 -4.44 4.37 -10.96
C ARG A 112 -5.37 3.24 -11.38
N ASN A 113 -4.90 2.41 -12.31
CA ASN A 113 -5.56 1.22 -12.81
C ASN A 113 -4.49 0.21 -13.27
N PRO A 114 -4.87 -1.04 -13.58
CA PRO A 114 -3.92 -2.05 -14.05
C PRO A 114 -3.16 -1.66 -15.32
N ASP A 115 -3.76 -0.86 -16.21
CA ASP A 115 -3.16 -0.41 -17.47
C ASP A 115 -2.14 0.73 -17.28
N HIS A 116 -2.17 1.38 -16.12
CA HIS A 116 -1.26 2.45 -15.70
C HIS A 116 -0.58 2.09 -14.38
N ALA A 117 -0.31 0.80 -14.19
CA ALA A 117 0.44 0.32 -13.03
C ALA A 117 1.94 0.52 -13.25
N VAL A 118 2.63 0.86 -12.17
CA VAL A 118 4.08 0.98 -12.09
C VAL A 118 4.57 0.05 -10.99
N VAL A 119 5.54 -0.80 -11.30
CA VAL A 119 6.26 -1.61 -10.31
C VAL A 119 7.66 -1.03 -10.17
N CYS A 120 7.98 -0.57 -8.97
CA CYS A 120 9.28 0.01 -8.65
C CYS A 120 10.06 -0.93 -7.74
N VAL A 121 11.34 -1.17 -8.07
CA VAL A 121 12.24 -2.03 -7.30
C VAL A 121 13.49 -1.25 -6.93
N THR A 122 13.99 -1.41 -5.70
CA THR A 122 15.25 -0.74 -5.30
C THR A 122 16.47 -1.54 -5.74
N THR A 123 17.57 -0.85 -6.07
CA THR A 123 18.84 -1.54 -6.36
C THR A 123 19.37 -2.28 -5.12
N GLY A 124 19.02 -1.80 -3.93
CA GLY A 124 19.16 -2.53 -2.68
C GLY A 124 18.57 -3.94 -2.73
N LEU A 125 17.31 -4.08 -3.17
CA LEU A 125 16.63 -5.37 -3.26
C LEU A 125 17.28 -6.28 -4.32
N LEU A 126 17.56 -5.72 -5.50
CA LEU A 126 18.14 -6.47 -6.64
C LEU A 126 19.50 -7.09 -6.31
N ARG A 127 20.32 -6.44 -5.47
CA ARG A 127 21.63 -6.97 -5.06
C ARG A 127 21.55 -8.11 -4.04
N ARG A 128 20.42 -8.26 -3.34
CA ARG A 128 20.27 -9.12 -2.15
C ARG A 128 19.46 -10.38 -2.42
N LEU A 129 18.52 -10.29 -3.37
CA LEU A 129 17.65 -11.40 -3.71
C LEU A 129 18.19 -12.22 -4.87
N GLU A 130 18.07 -13.53 -4.73
CA GLU A 130 18.29 -14.46 -5.82
C GLU A 130 17.14 -14.39 -6.84
N PRO A 131 17.34 -14.85 -8.10
CA PRO A 131 16.32 -14.73 -9.14
C PRO A 131 14.94 -15.29 -8.76
N ALA A 132 14.92 -16.43 -8.05
CA ALA A 132 13.68 -17.05 -7.58
C ALA A 132 12.98 -16.26 -6.46
N GLU A 133 13.76 -15.61 -5.60
CA GLU A 133 13.27 -14.77 -4.51
C GLU A 133 12.68 -13.47 -5.07
N LEU A 134 13.39 -12.86 -6.03
CA LEU A 134 12.93 -11.68 -6.75
C LEU A 134 11.63 -11.97 -7.51
N GLU A 135 11.55 -13.12 -8.20
CA GLU A 135 10.32 -13.56 -8.87
C GLU A 135 9.14 -13.69 -7.89
N GLY A 136 9.38 -14.24 -6.69
CA GLY A 136 8.38 -14.31 -5.62
C GLY A 136 7.90 -12.93 -5.15
N VAL A 137 8.81 -11.98 -4.93
CA VAL A 137 8.48 -10.62 -4.51
C VAL A 137 7.74 -9.87 -5.62
N LEU A 138 8.18 -9.97 -6.88
CA LEU A 138 7.49 -9.35 -8.01
C LEU A 138 6.10 -9.96 -8.23
N ALA A 139 5.94 -11.26 -8.06
CA ALA A 139 4.62 -11.90 -8.13
C ALA A 139 3.67 -11.39 -7.04
N HIS A 140 4.20 -11.09 -5.84
CA HIS A 140 3.45 -10.44 -4.77
C HIS A 140 3.01 -9.03 -5.18
N GLU A 141 3.92 -8.19 -5.66
CA GLU A 141 3.60 -6.82 -6.11
C GLU A 141 2.60 -6.81 -7.28
N LEU A 142 2.75 -7.71 -8.24
CA LEU A 142 1.81 -7.86 -9.36
C LEU A 142 0.42 -8.31 -8.90
N SER A 143 0.34 -9.08 -7.80
CA SER A 143 -0.96 -9.51 -7.27
C SER A 143 -1.78 -8.35 -6.72
N HIS A 144 -1.13 -7.32 -6.14
CA HIS A 144 -1.79 -6.09 -5.72
C HIS A 144 -2.42 -5.34 -6.90
N VAL A 145 -1.69 -5.24 -8.01
CA VAL A 145 -2.19 -4.66 -9.26
C VAL A 145 -3.39 -5.45 -9.79
N ALA A 146 -3.27 -6.78 -9.83
CA ALA A 146 -4.30 -7.66 -10.35
C ALA A 146 -5.59 -7.65 -9.52
N HIS A 147 -5.47 -7.63 -8.19
CA HIS A 147 -6.61 -7.54 -7.26
C HIS A 147 -7.19 -6.13 -7.15
N LYS A 148 -6.58 -5.13 -7.83
CA LYS A 148 -6.98 -3.71 -7.81
C LYS A 148 -6.98 -3.10 -6.41
N ASP A 149 -6.24 -3.69 -5.50
CA ASP A 149 -6.26 -3.28 -4.10
C ASP A 149 -5.44 -1.98 -3.89
N VAL A 150 -4.48 -1.71 -4.78
CA VAL A 150 -3.78 -0.42 -4.93
C VAL A 150 -4.76 0.72 -5.20
N ALA A 151 -5.73 0.51 -6.09
CA ALA A 151 -6.76 1.51 -6.37
C ALA A 151 -7.69 1.71 -5.16
N VAL A 152 -8.09 0.61 -4.49
CA VAL A 152 -8.92 0.65 -3.28
C VAL A 152 -8.21 1.45 -2.17
N ILE A 153 -6.93 1.17 -1.89
CA ILE A 153 -6.22 1.90 -0.83
C ILE A 153 -5.92 3.35 -1.20
N THR A 154 -5.67 3.65 -2.49
CA THR A 154 -5.48 5.03 -2.97
C THR A 154 -6.75 5.86 -2.77
N ILE A 155 -7.92 5.32 -3.14
CA ILE A 155 -9.22 5.97 -2.94
C ILE A 155 -9.54 6.07 -1.44
N ALA A 156 -9.32 5.00 -0.68
CA ALA A 156 -9.57 4.97 0.74
C ALA A 156 -8.73 6.01 1.52
N SER A 157 -7.46 6.16 1.15
CA SER A 157 -6.54 7.07 1.82
C SER A 157 -6.85 8.54 1.55
N PHE A 158 -7.56 8.85 0.45
CA PHE A 158 -7.88 10.23 0.06
C PHE A 158 -8.62 11.00 1.16
N LEU A 159 -9.65 10.39 1.75
CA LEU A 159 -10.43 11.01 2.82
C LEU A 159 -9.57 11.34 4.05
N GLY A 160 -8.70 10.41 4.45
CA GLY A 160 -7.75 10.63 5.54
C GLY A 160 -6.73 11.73 5.22
N VAL A 161 -6.20 11.78 4.00
CA VAL A 161 -5.24 12.81 3.55
C VAL A 161 -5.88 14.20 3.60
N ILE A 162 -7.10 14.36 3.09
CA ILE A 162 -7.82 15.65 3.16
C ILE A 162 -8.03 16.07 4.61
N ALA A 163 -8.58 15.17 5.43
CA ALA A 163 -8.87 15.46 6.83
C ALA A 163 -7.60 15.83 7.60
N GLY A 164 -6.50 15.11 7.37
CA GLY A 164 -5.19 15.41 7.95
C GLY A 164 -4.61 16.76 7.48
N LEU A 165 -4.74 17.09 6.19
CA LEU A 165 -4.30 18.37 5.64
C LEU A 165 -5.07 19.54 6.27
N ILE A 166 -6.39 19.39 6.42
CA ILE A 166 -7.25 20.39 7.08
C ILE A 166 -6.79 20.60 8.53
N VAL A 167 -6.64 19.52 9.31
CA VAL A 167 -6.15 19.60 10.70
C VAL A 167 -4.80 20.30 10.76
N ARG A 168 -3.85 19.93 9.89
CA ARG A 168 -2.50 20.50 9.87
C ARG A 168 -2.50 21.97 9.48
N PHE A 169 -3.24 22.36 8.44
CA PHE A 169 -3.37 23.74 8.00
C PHE A 169 -4.01 24.62 9.07
N MET A 170 -5.08 24.13 9.70
CA MET A 170 -5.77 24.88 10.76
C MET A 170 -4.93 25.00 12.03
N PHE A 171 -4.20 23.95 12.42
CA PHE A 171 -3.27 23.97 13.53
C PHE A 171 -2.16 25.03 13.33
N TYR A 172 -1.52 25.03 12.15
CA TYR A 172 -0.51 26.06 11.84
C TYR A 172 -1.11 27.46 11.71
N SER A 173 -2.32 27.58 11.15
CA SER A 173 -3.06 28.85 11.11
C SER A 173 -3.36 29.39 12.50
N GLN A 174 -3.58 28.53 13.51
CA GLN A 174 -3.78 28.94 14.89
C GLN A 174 -2.47 29.32 15.59
N LEU A 175 -1.38 28.60 15.34
CA LEU A 175 -0.05 28.87 15.89
C LEU A 175 0.60 30.14 15.33
N PHE A 176 0.46 30.38 14.02
CA PHE A 176 1.15 31.48 13.33
C PHE A 176 0.24 32.64 12.93
N GLY A 177 -1.07 32.44 12.88
CA GLY A 177 -2.05 33.45 12.46
C GLY A 177 -2.61 34.29 13.61
N GLY A 178 -1.76 34.68 14.57
CA GLY A 178 -2.08 35.32 15.86
C GLY A 178 -2.88 36.63 15.81
N GLY A 179 -4.14 36.56 15.38
CA GLY A 179 -5.11 37.64 15.46
C GLY A 179 -6.27 37.27 16.40
N ARG A 180 -6.87 38.30 17.02
CA ARG A 180 -8.15 38.21 17.76
C ARG A 180 -9.23 37.62 16.84
N ARG A 181 -9.38 36.30 16.82
CA ARG A 181 -10.55 35.65 16.21
C ARG A 181 -11.72 35.81 17.14
N ASP A 182 -12.85 36.17 16.56
CA ASP A 182 -14.14 36.14 17.22
C ASP A 182 -14.42 34.74 17.81
N GLN A 183 -15.09 34.66 18.96
CA GLN A 183 -15.38 33.41 19.67
C GLN A 183 -16.16 32.43 18.79
N ASN A 184 -17.09 32.94 17.96
CA ASN A 184 -17.82 32.13 16.99
C ASN A 184 -16.92 31.51 15.93
N THR A 185 -15.89 32.25 15.48
CA THR A 185 -14.91 31.74 14.52
C THR A 185 -14.06 30.65 15.17
N ALA A 186 -13.59 30.85 16.40
CA ALA A 186 -12.83 29.84 17.13
C ALA A 186 -13.63 28.53 17.34
N ALA A 187 -14.92 28.64 17.66
CA ALA A 187 -15.80 27.49 17.83
C ALA A 187 -16.01 26.69 16.54
N ILE A 188 -16.25 27.36 15.40
CA ILE A 188 -16.36 26.71 14.09
C ILE A 188 -15.05 26.02 13.72
N PHE A 189 -13.91 26.69 13.97
CA PHE A 189 -12.60 26.11 13.71
C PHE A 189 -12.36 24.83 14.52
N ALA A 190 -12.66 24.85 15.82
CA ALA A 190 -12.54 23.68 16.69
C ALA A 190 -13.45 22.53 16.23
N ALA A 191 -14.68 22.84 15.80
CA ALA A 191 -15.60 21.84 15.27
C ALA A 191 -15.08 21.17 13.98
N VAL A 192 -14.55 21.94 13.04
CA VAL A 192 -13.95 21.40 11.80
C VAL A 192 -12.74 20.53 12.11
N ILE A 193 -11.87 20.93 13.04
CA ILE A 193 -10.73 20.11 13.48
C ILE A 193 -11.20 18.81 14.11
N GLY A 194 -12.18 18.88 15.02
CA GLY A 194 -12.71 17.69 15.71
C GLY A 194 -13.32 16.68 14.74
N VAL A 195 -14.16 17.15 13.80
CA VAL A 195 -14.74 16.31 12.75
C VAL A 195 -13.65 15.71 11.86
N SER A 196 -12.68 16.51 11.43
CA SER A 196 -11.58 16.04 10.58
C SER A 196 -10.70 15.01 11.30
N ALA A 197 -10.39 15.22 12.58
CA ALA A 197 -9.63 14.28 13.39
C ALA A 197 -10.37 12.94 13.57
N ALA A 198 -11.68 12.99 13.84
CA ALA A 198 -12.51 11.79 13.93
C ALA A 198 -12.54 11.02 12.61
N VAL A 199 -12.75 11.71 11.48
CA VAL A 199 -12.76 11.10 10.14
C VAL A 199 -11.40 10.50 9.79
N TYR A 200 -10.31 11.19 10.11
CA TYR A 200 -8.96 10.66 9.95
C TYR A 200 -8.76 9.37 10.75
N ALA A 201 -9.14 9.37 12.03
CA ALA A 201 -9.00 8.20 12.91
C ALA A 201 -9.83 7.00 12.42
N ILE A 202 -11.08 7.22 12.03
CA ILE A 202 -11.96 6.16 11.53
C ILE A 202 -11.43 5.63 10.19
N SER A 203 -11.05 6.52 9.26
CA SER A 203 -10.48 6.13 7.96
C SER A 203 -9.21 5.29 8.15
N PHE A 204 -8.33 5.72 9.07
CA PHE A 204 -7.12 4.99 9.43
C PHE A 204 -7.44 3.57 9.90
N LEU A 205 -8.38 3.40 10.83
CA LEU A 205 -8.77 2.08 11.35
C LEU A 205 -9.36 1.17 10.25
N LEU A 206 -10.22 1.71 9.39
CA LEU A 206 -10.83 0.97 8.28
C LEU A 206 -9.80 0.49 7.27
N ILE A 207 -8.84 1.34 6.90
CA ILE A 207 -7.73 1.00 5.99
C ILE A 207 -6.82 -0.06 6.64
N ARG A 208 -6.52 0.09 7.93
CA ARG A 208 -5.68 -0.86 8.68
C ARG A 208 -6.30 -2.24 8.81
N ALA A 209 -7.61 -2.32 9.01
CA ALA A 209 -8.32 -3.59 9.07
C ALA A 209 -8.24 -4.38 7.73
N LEU A 210 -8.11 -3.65 6.61
CA LEU A 210 -7.95 -4.23 5.29
C LEU A 210 -6.49 -4.59 4.98
N SER A 211 -5.51 -3.77 5.39
CA SER A 211 -4.12 -3.88 4.96
C SER A 211 -3.51 -5.25 5.23
N ARG A 212 -3.66 -5.81 6.44
CA ARG A 212 -3.04 -7.10 6.79
C ARG A 212 -3.58 -8.27 5.98
N TYR A 213 -4.87 -8.26 5.69
CA TYR A 213 -5.49 -9.34 4.92
C TYR A 213 -5.05 -9.28 3.45
N ARG A 214 -4.83 -8.07 2.90
CA ARG A 214 -4.29 -7.88 1.56
C ARG A 214 -2.92 -8.52 1.40
N GLU A 215 -2.01 -8.25 2.33
CA GLU A 215 -0.66 -8.83 2.32
C GLU A 215 -0.68 -10.37 2.35
N LEU A 216 -1.51 -10.96 3.21
CA LEU A 216 -1.65 -12.42 3.27
C LEU A 216 -2.28 -12.99 1.99
N ALA A 217 -3.22 -12.28 1.39
CA ALA A 217 -3.81 -12.68 0.11
C ALA A 217 -2.79 -12.59 -1.02
N ALA A 218 -1.95 -11.54 -1.03
CA ALA A 218 -0.88 -11.34 -2.00
C ALA A 218 0.22 -12.41 -1.86
N ASP A 219 0.64 -12.76 -0.64
CA ASP A 219 1.56 -13.88 -0.39
C ASP A 219 1.03 -15.20 -0.95
N ARG A 220 -0.25 -15.47 -0.72
CA ARG A 220 -0.90 -16.68 -1.22
C ARG A 220 -0.98 -16.67 -2.75
N ALA A 221 -1.33 -15.54 -3.33
CA ALA A 221 -1.43 -15.35 -4.77
C ALA A 221 -0.07 -15.54 -5.46
N ALA A 222 0.99 -14.95 -4.92
CA ALA A 222 2.36 -15.09 -5.39
C ALA A 222 2.87 -16.53 -5.26
N ALA A 223 2.63 -17.18 -4.11
CA ALA A 223 3.03 -18.56 -3.88
C ALA A 223 2.38 -19.54 -4.87
N HIS A 224 1.09 -19.37 -5.16
CA HIS A 224 0.40 -20.22 -6.15
C HIS A 224 0.78 -19.89 -7.59
N LEU A 225 1.00 -18.62 -7.93
CA LEU A 225 1.40 -18.23 -9.28
C LEU A 225 2.80 -18.74 -9.63
N THR A 226 3.75 -18.64 -8.69
CA THR A 226 5.13 -19.07 -8.89
C THR A 226 5.34 -20.56 -8.62
N GLY A 227 4.45 -21.20 -7.85
CA GLY A 227 4.63 -22.56 -7.35
C GLY A 227 5.79 -22.72 -6.35
N ARG A 228 6.35 -21.61 -5.85
CA ARG A 228 7.58 -21.59 -5.04
C ARG A 228 7.41 -20.80 -3.74
N PRO A 229 6.53 -21.22 -2.81
CA PRO A 229 6.31 -20.54 -1.53
C PRO A 229 7.60 -20.39 -0.69
N SER A 230 8.52 -21.34 -0.78
CA SER A 230 9.81 -21.30 -0.07
C SER A 230 10.73 -20.17 -0.55
N ALA A 231 10.69 -19.83 -1.84
CA ALA A 231 11.48 -18.72 -2.39
C ALA A 231 10.98 -17.37 -1.86
N LEU A 232 9.65 -17.18 -1.80
CA LEU A 232 9.07 -15.97 -1.20
C LEU A 232 9.35 -15.91 0.32
N ALA A 233 9.29 -17.02 1.03
CA ALA A 233 9.63 -17.10 2.45
C ALA A 233 11.12 -16.74 2.71
N SER A 234 12.02 -17.23 1.84
CA SER A 234 13.45 -16.88 1.89
C SER A 234 13.67 -15.39 1.66
N ALA A 235 13.03 -14.82 0.64
CA ALA A 235 13.07 -13.38 0.34
C ALA A 235 12.62 -12.55 1.56
N LEU A 236 11.48 -12.88 2.17
CA LEU A 236 10.95 -12.20 3.34
C LEU A 236 11.93 -12.24 4.53
N THR A 237 12.59 -13.38 4.73
CA THR A 237 13.57 -13.56 5.80
C THR A 237 14.82 -12.73 5.57
N LYS A 238 15.37 -12.72 4.34
CA LYS A 238 16.54 -11.90 3.96
C LYS A 238 16.26 -10.42 4.16
N VAL A 239 15.17 -9.92 3.57
CA VAL A 239 14.80 -8.50 3.65
C VAL A 239 14.55 -8.06 5.09
N SER A 240 13.82 -8.85 5.89
CA SER A 240 13.55 -8.51 7.29
C SER A 240 14.83 -8.50 8.14
N GLY A 241 15.72 -9.47 7.92
CA GLY A 241 17.01 -9.55 8.62
C GLY A 241 17.96 -8.41 8.28
N GLU A 242 17.92 -7.92 7.05
CA GLU A 242 18.79 -6.83 6.58
C GLU A 242 18.29 -5.45 6.99
N ILE A 243 16.97 -5.22 7.02
CA ILE A 243 16.39 -3.98 7.55
C ILE A 243 16.86 -3.74 9.00
N ALA A 244 16.96 -4.80 9.80
CA ALA A 244 17.44 -4.71 11.17
C ALA A 244 18.93 -4.30 11.28
N ARG A 245 19.70 -4.35 10.19
CA ARG A 245 21.14 -3.98 10.14
C ARG A 245 21.37 -2.56 9.61
N ILE A 246 20.35 -1.92 9.02
CA ILE A 246 20.48 -0.56 8.47
C ILE A 246 20.58 0.46 9.62
N PRO A 247 21.52 1.43 9.58
CA PRO A 247 21.62 2.49 10.58
C PRO A 247 20.28 3.23 10.77
N THR A 248 19.91 3.48 12.03
CA THR A 248 18.62 4.08 12.41
C THR A 248 18.34 5.45 11.78
N LYS A 249 19.38 6.18 11.36
CA LYS A 249 19.26 7.47 10.65
C LYS A 249 18.57 7.32 9.30
N ASP A 250 18.85 6.24 8.57
CA ASP A 250 18.24 5.97 7.27
C ASP A 250 16.81 5.46 7.43
N LEU A 251 16.56 4.67 8.48
CA LEU A 251 15.20 4.20 8.84
C LEU A 251 14.28 5.36 9.24
N ARG A 252 14.79 6.39 9.95
CA ARG A 252 14.00 7.57 10.34
C ARG A 252 13.52 8.39 9.14
N THR A 253 14.29 8.41 8.05
CA THR A 253 13.90 9.04 6.78
C THR A 253 12.91 8.16 6.03
N ALA A 254 13.07 6.83 6.11
CA ALA A 254 12.15 5.84 5.54
C ALA A 254 10.79 5.74 6.26
N GLN A 255 10.71 6.05 7.56
CA GLN A 255 9.46 6.00 8.35
C GLN A 255 8.33 6.85 7.75
N ALA A 256 8.65 7.96 7.09
CA ALA A 256 7.67 8.80 6.38
C ALA A 256 7.04 8.11 5.17
N PHE A 257 7.67 7.03 4.66
CA PHE A 257 7.28 6.30 3.46
C PHE A 257 6.83 4.86 3.76
N ASN A 258 6.63 4.49 5.04
CA ASN A 258 6.25 3.13 5.50
C ASN A 258 5.06 2.49 4.76
N ALA A 259 4.19 3.29 4.12
CA ALA A 259 3.06 2.79 3.33
C ALA A 259 3.47 2.20 1.95
N PHE A 260 4.70 2.42 1.51
CA PHE A 260 5.24 1.97 0.21
C PHE A 260 6.34 0.91 0.37
N TYR A 261 6.53 0.33 1.56
CA TYR A 261 7.51 -0.73 1.76
C TYR A 261 6.84 -2.10 1.78
N PHE A 262 7.46 -3.10 1.13
CA PHE A 262 7.03 -4.50 1.14
C PHE A 262 7.24 -5.18 2.51
N THR A 263 8.18 -4.68 3.29
CA THR A 263 8.47 -5.11 4.67
C THR A 263 8.54 -3.89 5.60
N PRO A 264 8.01 -3.98 6.83
CA PRO A 264 8.02 -2.84 7.75
C PRO A 264 9.45 -2.46 8.16
N ALA A 265 9.79 -1.18 8.01
CA ALA A 265 11.07 -0.60 8.43
C ALA A 265 11.05 -0.23 9.93
N THR A 266 10.94 -1.22 10.83
CA THR A 266 10.82 -1.01 12.28
C THR A 266 11.96 -1.63 13.10
N GLY A 267 12.40 -0.90 14.14
CA GLY A 267 13.34 -1.37 15.15
C GLY A 267 12.68 -2.31 16.17
N LYS A 268 13.49 -2.90 17.06
CA LYS A 268 13.14 -4.05 17.93
C LYS A 268 12.24 -3.74 19.16
N GLU A 269 11.03 -3.21 19.01
CA GLU A 269 10.10 -3.02 20.17
C GLU A 269 8.69 -3.64 19.95
N PRO A 270 8.26 -4.70 20.67
CA PRO A 270 7.21 -5.61 20.17
C PRO A 270 5.76 -5.27 20.53
N GLY A 271 5.48 -4.25 21.36
CA GLY A 271 4.17 -4.09 22.02
C GLY A 271 3.20 -3.11 21.35
N ILE A 272 3.62 -1.86 21.19
CA ILE A 272 2.77 -0.76 20.67
C ILE A 272 2.86 -0.68 19.14
N GLU A 273 4.00 -1.11 18.56
CA GLU A 273 4.24 -1.10 17.12
C GLU A 273 3.34 -2.07 16.35
N ARG A 274 2.92 -3.18 16.99
CA ARG A 274 1.99 -4.16 16.42
C ARG A 274 0.63 -3.58 16.05
N ILE A 275 0.24 -2.43 16.60
CA ILE A 275 -1.02 -1.74 16.25
C ILE A 275 -0.79 -0.79 15.06
N PHE A 276 0.44 -0.31 14.86
CA PHE A 276 0.83 0.63 13.80
C PHE A 276 1.57 0.00 12.60
N SER A 277 1.82 -1.32 12.59
CA SER A 277 2.37 -2.05 11.42
C SER A 277 1.31 -2.25 10.33
N THR A 278 1.62 -1.83 9.09
CA THR A 278 0.75 -1.97 7.90
C THR A 278 0.72 -3.41 7.39
N HIS A 279 1.79 -4.16 7.69
CA HIS A 279 1.97 -5.56 7.32
C HIS A 279 1.67 -6.50 8.48
N PRO A 280 1.24 -7.74 8.20
CA PRO A 280 1.17 -8.80 9.20
C PRO A 280 2.59 -9.15 9.70
N PRO A 281 2.73 -9.70 10.93
CA PRO A 281 4.01 -10.18 11.44
C PRO A 281 4.67 -11.18 10.49
N LEU A 282 6.00 -11.15 10.43
CA LEU A 282 6.79 -12.03 9.57
C LEU A 282 6.45 -13.51 9.83
N GLU A 283 6.32 -13.89 11.09
CA GLU A 283 6.01 -15.27 11.51
C GLU A 283 4.66 -15.72 10.95
N GLN A 284 3.68 -14.82 10.88
CA GLN A 284 2.36 -15.12 10.32
C GLN A 284 2.44 -15.36 8.81
N ARG A 285 3.24 -14.56 8.08
CA ARG A 285 3.47 -14.72 6.63
C ARG A 285 4.20 -16.04 6.36
N LEU A 286 5.28 -16.31 7.09
CA LEU A 286 6.06 -17.55 6.97
C LEU A 286 5.22 -18.79 7.29
N ALA A 287 4.40 -18.75 8.34
CA ALA A 287 3.50 -19.86 8.68
C ALA A 287 2.48 -20.14 7.57
N GLN A 288 1.95 -19.10 6.92
CA GLN A 288 1.05 -19.28 5.77
C GLN A 288 1.78 -19.89 4.57
N LEU A 289 2.97 -19.39 4.24
CA LEU A 289 3.77 -19.91 3.13
C LEU A 289 4.19 -21.37 3.37
N GLY A 290 4.51 -21.73 4.61
CA GLY A 290 4.77 -23.11 5.01
C GLY A 290 3.57 -24.04 4.78
N ARG A 291 2.35 -23.59 5.12
CA ARG A 291 1.12 -24.35 4.84
C ARG A 291 0.89 -24.54 3.33
N ILE A 292 1.03 -23.47 2.54
CA ILE A 292 0.89 -23.54 1.08
C ILE A 292 1.95 -24.47 0.48
N SER A 293 3.17 -24.46 1.01
CA SER A 293 4.24 -25.37 0.59
C SER A 293 3.89 -26.83 0.83
N ALA A 294 3.27 -27.14 1.98
CA ALA A 294 2.78 -28.49 2.27
C ALA A 294 1.65 -28.89 1.31
N GLU A 295 0.67 -28.02 1.10
CA GLU A 295 -0.46 -28.26 0.18
C GLU A 295 0.01 -28.52 -1.26
N LEU A 296 0.98 -27.74 -1.76
CA LEU A 296 1.55 -27.93 -3.10
C LEU A 296 2.38 -29.22 -3.20
N GLY A 297 3.06 -29.60 -2.11
CA GLY A 297 3.80 -30.87 -2.02
C GLY A 297 2.89 -32.10 -2.02
N GLU A 298 1.77 -32.04 -1.30
CA GLU A 298 0.76 -33.11 -1.27
C GLU A 298 0.07 -33.28 -2.64
N ALA A 299 -0.25 -32.18 -3.33
CA ALA A 299 -0.84 -32.23 -4.67
C ALA A 299 0.11 -32.80 -5.76
N ALA A 300 1.42 -32.82 -5.49
CA ALA A 300 2.43 -33.38 -6.39
C ALA A 300 2.75 -34.86 -6.12
N ALA A 301 2.28 -35.44 -5.01
CA ALA A 301 2.48 -36.85 -4.71
C ALA A 301 1.52 -37.72 -5.55
N PRO A 302 2.01 -38.75 -6.28
CA PRO A 302 1.12 -39.62 -7.05
C PRO A 302 0.18 -40.37 -6.10
N GLU A 303 -1.11 -40.37 -6.46
CA GLU A 303 -2.14 -41.17 -5.80
C GLU A 303 -1.65 -42.62 -5.79
N LYS A 304 -1.40 -43.17 -4.60
CA LYS A 304 -1.06 -44.59 -4.46
C LYS A 304 -2.29 -45.39 -4.88
N THR A 305 -2.37 -45.75 -6.15
CA THR A 305 -3.31 -46.76 -6.65
C THR A 305 -3.00 -48.07 -5.92
N GLY A 306 -3.91 -48.46 -5.05
CA GLY A 306 -3.94 -49.79 -4.41
C GLY A 306 -4.50 -50.86 -5.34
#